data_AF-A0A5C6C0A7-F1
#
_entry.id   AF-A0A5C6C0A7-F1
#
_cell.length_a   1.000
_cell.length_b   1.000
_cell.length_c   1.000
_cell.angle_alpha   90.00
_cell.angle_beta   90.00
_cell.angle_gamma   90.00
#
_symmetry.space_group_name_H-M   'P 1'
#
loop_
_entity.id
_entity.type
_entity.pdbx_description
1 polymer ?
#
loop_
_entity_poly.entity_id
_entity_poly.type
_entity_poly.pdbx_seq_one_letter_code
_entity_poly.pdbx_strand_id
1 'polypeptide(L)'
;MVCPTCRGDARCVGVRHRWVDTLLGQLEIQRHYYHCRQCRHGVMPRDRHLGLDKRMLSPAAREVVSITGVQNSFEQSSEITLKKLCGLSVSESTVERVPKS
;
A
#
# COMPACT_ATOMS: atom_id res chain seq x y z
N MET A 1 1.93 -23.08 -0.09
CA MET A 1 2.65 -22.18 0.83
C MET A 1 2.18 -22.45 2.25
N VAL A 2 2.97 -22.16 3.26
CA VAL A 2 2.54 -22.29 4.67
C VAL A 2 1.67 -21.09 5.05
N CYS A 3 0.50 -21.34 5.61
CA CYS A 3 -0.39 -20.30 6.11
C CYS A 3 0.28 -19.57 7.29
N PRO A 4 0.42 -18.24 7.28
CA PRO A 4 1.08 -17.53 8.37
C PRO A 4 0.27 -17.52 9.68
N THR A 5 -1.03 -17.83 9.62
CA THR A 5 -1.93 -17.81 10.79
C THR A 5 -1.95 -19.15 11.52
N CYS A 6 -2.17 -20.25 10.81
CA CYS A 6 -2.35 -21.57 11.44
C CYS A 6 -1.29 -22.61 11.04
N ARG A 7 -0.28 -22.21 10.25
CA ARG A 7 0.77 -23.09 9.68
C ARG A 7 0.28 -24.24 8.79
N GLY A 8 -1.02 -24.30 8.50
CA GLY A 8 -1.59 -25.25 7.54
C GLY A 8 -1.26 -24.93 6.09
N ASP A 9 -1.72 -25.77 5.18
CA ASP A 9 -1.52 -25.58 3.74
C ASP A 9 -2.43 -24.46 3.20
N ALA A 10 -1.80 -23.43 2.65
CA ALA A 10 -2.48 -22.42 1.85
C ALA A 10 -2.16 -22.63 0.35
N ARG A 11 -3.21 -22.63 -0.47
CA ARG A 11 -3.14 -22.86 -1.92
C ARG A 11 -3.43 -21.56 -2.65
N CYS A 12 -2.76 -21.34 -3.77
CA CYS A 12 -3.08 -20.23 -4.67
C CYS A 12 -4.45 -20.50 -5.29
N VAL A 13 -5.40 -19.59 -5.12
CA VAL A 13 -6.77 -19.72 -5.64
C VAL A 13 -7.10 -18.67 -6.71
N GLY A 14 -6.12 -17.83 -7.08
CA GLY A 14 -6.25 -16.89 -8.18
C GLY A 14 -5.23 -15.77 -8.14
N VAL A 15 -5.34 -14.87 -9.12
CA VAL A 15 -4.60 -13.61 -9.16
C VAL A 15 -5.58 -12.47 -8.85
N ARG A 16 -5.14 -11.52 -8.04
CA ARG A 16 -5.88 -10.28 -7.74
C ARG A 16 -5.06 -9.10 -8.22
N HIS A 17 -5.75 -8.06 -8.65
CA HIS A 17 -5.16 -6.80 -9.04
C HIS A 17 -5.27 -5.81 -7.90
N ARG A 18 -4.35 -4.86 -7.83
CA ARG A 18 -4.36 -3.77 -6.86
C ARG A 18 -3.65 -2.57 -7.44
N TRP A 19 -4.30 -1.41 -7.40
CA TRP A 19 -3.64 -0.14 -7.68
C TRP A 19 -2.82 0.31 -6.48
N VAL A 20 -1.61 0.81 -6.74
CA VAL A 20 -0.69 1.35 -5.73
C VAL A 20 -0.17 2.68 -6.24
N ASP A 21 -0.37 3.71 -5.45
CA ASP A 21 0.19 5.04 -5.66
C ASP A 21 1.67 5.02 -5.27
N THR A 22 2.52 5.42 -6.22
CA THR A 22 3.97 5.46 -6.06
C THR A 22 4.50 6.87 -6.38
N LEU A 23 5.77 7.15 -6.07
CA LEU A 23 6.41 8.40 -6.47
C LEU A 23 6.53 8.58 -7.99
N LEU A 24 6.24 7.55 -8.79
CA LEU A 24 6.24 7.61 -10.26
C LEU A 24 4.81 7.59 -10.82
N GLY A 25 3.80 7.82 -9.98
CA GLY A 25 2.40 7.69 -10.33
C GLY A 25 1.81 6.34 -9.93
N GLN A 26 0.59 6.08 -10.40
CA GLN A 26 -0.18 4.91 -10.02
C GLN A 26 0.22 3.67 -10.85
N LEU A 27 0.50 2.56 -10.17
CA LEU A 27 0.85 1.28 -10.79
C LEU A 27 -0.17 0.20 -10.43
N GLU A 28 -0.58 -0.60 -11.41
CA GLU A 28 -1.36 -1.81 -11.14
C GLU A 28 -0.43 -2.99 -10.90
N ILE A 29 -0.57 -3.65 -9.76
CA ILE A 29 0.16 -4.87 -9.45
C ILE A 29 -0.75 -6.09 -9.53
N GLN A 30 -0.22 -7.15 -10.14
CA GLN A 30 -0.82 -8.48 -10.12
C GLN A 30 -0.26 -9.29 -8.96
N ARG A 31 -1.10 -9.92 -8.16
CA ARG A 31 -0.67 -10.62 -6.95
C ARG A 31 -1.44 -11.93 -6.76
N HIS A 32 -0.70 -13.01 -6.53
CA HIS A 32 -1.31 -14.29 -6.21
C HIS A 32 -2.03 -14.21 -4.86
N TYR A 33 -3.28 -14.67 -4.86
CA TYR A 33 -4.10 -14.79 -3.67
C TYR A 33 -4.10 -16.24 -3.20
N TYR A 34 -3.60 -16.45 -1.98
CA TYR A 34 -3.55 -17.75 -1.34
C TYR A 34 -4.61 -17.84 -0.26
N HIS A 35 -5.32 -18.96 -0.22
CA HIS A 35 -6.36 -19.21 0.77
C HIS A 35 -6.07 -20.51 1.52
N CYS A 36 -6.11 -20.46 2.85
CA CYS A 36 -6.01 -21.62 3.71
C CYS A 36 -7.41 -22.16 4.02
N ARG A 37 -7.69 -23.42 3.66
CA ARG A 37 -9.01 -24.03 3.93
C ARG A 37 -9.24 -24.29 5.42
N GLN A 38 -8.18 -24.47 6.22
CA GLN A 38 -8.28 -24.77 7.65
C GLN A 38 -8.73 -23.57 8.47
N CYS A 39 -8.05 -22.43 8.35
CA CYS A 39 -8.38 -21.22 9.12
C CYS A 39 -9.18 -20.17 8.32
N ARG A 40 -9.44 -20.41 7.03
CA ARG A 40 -10.11 -19.48 6.10
C ARG A 40 -9.39 -18.14 5.91
N HIS A 41 -8.12 -18.04 6.34
CA HIS A 41 -7.32 -16.85 6.16
C HIS A 41 -6.80 -16.75 4.71
N GLY A 42 -6.95 -15.56 4.13
CA GLY A 42 -6.46 -15.20 2.81
C GLY A 42 -5.21 -14.33 2.91
N VAL A 43 -4.19 -14.62 2.10
CA VAL A 43 -2.93 -13.87 2.10
C VAL A 43 -2.45 -13.59 0.68
N MET A 44 -1.79 -12.45 0.52
CA MET A 44 -1.11 -12.06 -0.71
C MET A 44 0.38 -11.86 -0.39
N PRO A 45 1.24 -12.88 -0.56
CA PRO A 45 2.64 -12.82 -0.13
C PRO A 45 3.44 -11.69 -0.78
N ARG A 46 3.05 -11.33 -2.02
CA ARG A 46 3.65 -10.24 -2.78
C ARG A 46 3.48 -8.88 -2.08
N ASP A 47 2.37 -8.66 -1.35
CA ASP A 47 2.17 -7.41 -0.59
C ASP A 47 3.26 -7.24 0.46
N ARG A 48 3.56 -8.30 1.23
CA ARG A 48 4.63 -8.26 2.24
C ARG A 48 6.00 -8.04 1.59
N HIS A 49 6.28 -8.71 0.48
CA HIS A 49 7.56 -8.56 -0.23
C HIS A 49 7.77 -7.14 -0.77
N LEU A 50 6.69 -6.49 -1.23
CA LEU A 50 6.72 -5.11 -1.73
C LEU A 50 6.54 -4.07 -0.61
N GLY A 51 6.43 -4.48 0.66
CA GLY A 51 6.19 -3.59 1.79
C GLY A 51 4.83 -2.88 1.75
N LEU A 52 3.87 -3.43 1.01
CA LEU A 52 2.54 -2.84 0.86
C LEU A 52 1.70 -3.16 2.10
N ASP A 53 1.19 -2.12 2.72
CA ASP A 53 0.23 -2.23 3.81
C ASP A 53 -1.21 -2.12 3.27
N LYS A 54 -2.20 -1.90 4.14
CA LYS A 54 -3.61 -1.72 3.71
C LYS A 54 -3.82 -0.43 2.91
N ARG A 55 -2.94 0.56 3.07
CA ARG A 55 -2.97 1.81 2.31
C ARG A 55 -2.47 1.53 0.91
N MET A 56 -3.03 2.21 -0.05
CA MET A 56 -2.68 2.02 -1.46
C MET A 56 -1.40 2.77 -1.82
N LEU A 57 -0.41 2.88 -0.91
CA LEU A 57 0.84 3.60 -1.12
C LEU A 57 2.03 2.64 -1.13
N SER A 58 3.00 2.88 -2.02
CA SER A 58 4.31 2.24 -1.90
C SER A 58 5.05 2.75 -0.65
N PRO A 59 6.05 1.99 -0.14
CA PRO A 59 6.82 2.42 1.03
C PRO A 59 7.44 3.82 0.88
N ALA A 60 8.05 4.10 -0.28
CA ALA A 60 8.66 5.40 -0.57
C ALA A 60 7.60 6.52 -0.68
N ALA A 61 6.45 6.26 -1.29
CA ALA A 61 5.36 7.23 -1.35
C ALA A 61 4.82 7.57 0.05
N ARG A 62 4.68 6.56 0.92
CA ARG A 62 4.25 6.74 2.30
C ARG A 62 5.23 7.59 3.11
N GLU A 63 6.54 7.39 2.92
CA GLU A 63 7.57 8.18 3.58
C GLU A 63 7.52 9.65 3.17
N VAL A 64 7.44 9.93 1.87
CA VAL A 64 7.34 11.31 1.36
C VAL A 64 6.04 11.98 1.84
N VAL A 65 4.91 11.27 1.86
CA VAL A 65 3.64 11.78 2.41
C VAL A 65 3.76 12.13 3.90
N SER A 66 4.46 11.29 4.68
CA SER A 66 4.70 11.56 6.11
C SER A 66 5.51 12.85 6.29
N ILE A 67 6.62 12.99 5.55
CA ILE A 67 7.50 14.16 5.62
C ILE A 67 6.75 15.44 5.26
N THR A 68 6.00 15.45 4.16
CA THR A 68 5.30 16.65 3.71
C THR A 68 4.17 17.06 4.65
N GLY A 69 3.42 16.08 5.18
CA GLY A 69 2.34 16.32 6.16
C GLY A 69 2.81 16.78 7.54
N VAL A 70 4.11 16.67 7.86
CA VAL A 70 4.72 17.30 9.04
C VAL A 70 5.11 18.76 8.73
N GLN A 71 5.64 19.01 7.53
CA GLN A 71 6.22 20.31 7.16
C GLN A 71 5.19 21.36 6.73
N ASN A 72 4.03 20.94 6.25
CA ASN A 72 3.01 21.84 5.68
C ASN A 72 1.61 21.50 6.21
N SER A 73 0.64 22.35 5.89
CA SER A 73 -0.77 21.95 5.99
C SER A 73 -1.07 20.75 5.09
N PHE A 74 -2.12 19.98 5.41
CA PHE A 74 -2.51 18.83 4.60
C PHE A 74 -2.89 19.22 3.17
N GLU A 75 -3.61 20.32 3.01
CA GLU A 75 -3.96 20.90 1.69
C GLU A 75 -2.71 21.26 0.88
N GLN A 76 -1.76 21.99 1.48
CA GLN A 76 -0.51 22.33 0.78
C GLN A 76 0.32 21.08 0.47
N SER A 77 0.29 20.08 1.35
CA SER A 77 0.99 18.81 1.14
C SER A 77 0.40 18.06 -0.06
N SER A 78 -0.93 17.92 -0.15
CA SER A 78 -1.60 17.19 -1.23
C SER A 78 -1.57 17.95 -2.56
N GLU A 79 -2.01 19.21 -2.59
CA GLU A 79 -2.27 19.92 -3.84
C GLU A 79 -1.01 20.56 -4.43
N ILE A 80 -0.04 20.91 -3.59
CA ILE A 80 1.15 21.65 -4.04
C ILE A 80 2.37 20.73 -4.00
N THR A 81 2.78 20.27 -2.82
CA THR A 81 4.08 19.64 -2.65
C THR A 81 4.14 18.26 -3.32
N LEU A 82 3.21 17.35 -3.00
CA LEU A 82 3.22 15.98 -3.51
C LEU A 82 2.92 15.92 -5.01
N LYS A 83 1.95 16.72 -5.46
CA LYS A 83 1.56 16.78 -6.88
C LYS A 83 2.66 17.37 -7.76
N LYS A 84 3.34 18.45 -7.33
CA LYS A 84 4.37 19.11 -8.14
C LYS A 84 5.72 18.41 -8.09
N LEU A 85 6.13 17.88 -6.94
CA LEU A 85 7.47 17.29 -6.78
C LEU A 85 7.54 15.82 -7.23
N CYS A 86 6.44 15.08 -7.10
CA CYS A 86 6.45 13.63 -7.31
C CYS A 86 5.43 13.16 -8.35
N GLY A 87 4.64 14.04 -8.95
CA GLY A 87 3.49 13.63 -9.77
C GLY A 87 2.50 12.73 -9.00
N LEU A 88 2.59 12.75 -7.66
CA LEU A 88 1.83 11.88 -6.77
C LEU A 88 0.53 12.60 -6.38
N SER A 89 -0.59 12.13 -6.91
CA SER A 89 -1.92 12.65 -6.59
C SER A 89 -2.53 11.82 -5.47
N VAL A 90 -2.49 12.33 -4.24
CA VAL A 90 -3.12 11.69 -3.07
C VAL A 90 -4.13 12.62 -2.43
N SER A 91 -5.22 12.07 -1.91
CA SER A 91 -6.23 12.86 -1.21
C SER A 91 -5.77 13.31 0.18
N GLU A 92 -6.34 14.41 0.68
CA GLU A 92 -6.11 14.90 2.05
C GLU A 92 -6.33 13.80 3.10
N SER A 93 -7.42 13.03 2.99
CA SER A 93 -7.70 11.91 3.92
C SER A 93 -6.64 10.81 3.89
N THR A 94 -5.93 10.66 2.76
CA THR A 94 -4.80 9.71 2.68
C THR A 94 -3.60 10.26 3.44
N VAL A 95 -3.30 11.56 3.30
CA VAL A 95 -2.24 12.25 4.04
C VAL A 95 -2.49 12.16 5.55
N GLU A 96 -3.70 12.50 6.00
CA GLU A 96 -4.11 12.48 7.41
C GLU A 96 -3.93 11.09 8.05
N ARG A 97 -4.29 10.04 7.31
CA ARG A 97 -4.21 8.68 7.84
C ARG A 97 -2.78 8.23 8.03
N VAL A 98 -1.78 8.75 7.29
CA VAL A 98 -0.38 8.28 7.36
C VAL A 98 0.24 8.71 8.70
N PRO A 99 0.77 7.77 9.51
CA PRO A 99 1.39 8.14 10.77
C PRO A 99 2.61 9.01 10.49
N LYS A 100 2.72 10.12 11.22
CA LYS A 100 3.91 10.97 11.22
C LYS A 100 5.04 10.18 11.90
N SER A 101 6.15 10.01 11.20
CA SER A 101 7.39 9.37 11.66
C SER A 101 8.07 10.14 12.78
#